data_AF-A0A2W6DVP5-F1
#
_entry.id   AF-A0A2W6DVP5-F1
#
_cell.length_a   1.000
_cell.length_b   1.000
_cell.length_c   1.000
_cell.angle_alpha   90.00
_cell.angle_beta   90.00
_cell.angle_gamma   90.00
#
_symmetry.space_group_name_H-M   'P 1'
#
loop_
_entity.id
_entity.type
_entity.pdbx_description
1 polymer ?
#
loop_
_entity_poly.entity_id
_entity_poly.type
_entity_poly.pdbx_seq_one_letter_code
_entity_poly.pdbx_strand_id
1 'polypeptide(L)'
;MSAPAGFEPIAEVTADERARIAFGRAGVRRNDRFLVSTRPTGEILLTPLASIPKRELLVWEDEQLRISLLRGLADVTQGRFARRDDLLGGDDEE
;
A
#
# COMPACT_ATOMS: atom_id res chain seq x y z
N MET A 1 16.72 7.06 -26.94
CA MET A 1 17.36 6.56 -25.70
C MET A 1 16.83 5.15 -25.46
N SER A 2 17.69 4.15 -25.26
CA SER A 2 17.24 2.79 -24.96
C SER A 2 17.06 2.66 -23.44
N ALA A 3 15.93 2.08 -23.01
CA ALA A 3 15.70 1.83 -21.59
C ALA A 3 16.70 0.77 -21.07
N PRO A 4 17.08 0.82 -19.78
CA PRO A 4 17.88 -0.24 -19.15
C PRO A 4 17.21 -1.60 -19.31
N ALA A 5 18.00 -2.67 -19.37
CA ALA A 5 17.46 -4.03 -19.52
C ALA A 5 16.44 -4.35 -18.41
N GLY A 6 15.24 -4.79 -18.82
CA GLY A 6 14.13 -5.08 -17.90
C GLY A 6 13.23 -3.89 -17.55
N PHE A 7 13.47 -2.70 -18.12
CA PHE A 7 12.63 -1.52 -17.92
C PHE A 7 11.89 -1.15 -19.22
N GLU A 8 10.60 -0.87 -19.10
CA GLU A 8 9.78 -0.33 -20.18
C GLU A 8 9.63 1.19 -20.00
N PRO A 9 9.88 2.00 -21.04
CA PRO A 9 9.67 3.44 -20.96
C PRO A 9 8.16 3.76 -20.92
N ILE A 10 7.70 4.31 -19.80
CA ILE A 10 6.27 4.63 -19.58
C ILE A 10 5.93 6.07 -20.03
N ALA A 11 6.79 7.04 -19.72
CA ALA A 11 6.60 8.45 -20.07
C ALA A 11 7.90 9.24 -19.96
N GLU A 12 8.03 10.29 -20.78
CA GLU A 12 8.98 11.38 -20.53
C GLU A 12 8.32 12.43 -19.64
N VAL A 13 9.05 12.91 -18.65
CA VAL A 13 8.58 13.87 -17.64
C VAL A 13 9.63 14.94 -17.41
N THR A 14 9.18 16.17 -17.18
CA THR A 14 10.06 17.31 -16.90
C THR A 14 9.89 17.73 -15.45
N ALA A 15 11.00 18.10 -14.79
CA ALA A 15 10.95 18.66 -13.45
C ALA A 15 10.33 20.06 -13.46
N ASP A 16 9.48 20.36 -12.48
CA ASP A 16 8.94 21.71 -12.30
C ASP A 16 9.98 22.68 -11.70
N GLU A 17 9.59 23.94 -11.54
CA GLU A 17 10.42 25.00 -10.93
C GLU A 17 10.89 24.68 -9.50
N ARG A 18 10.25 23.70 -8.84
CA ARG A 18 10.56 23.26 -7.49
C ARG A 18 11.32 21.92 -7.47
N ALA A 19 11.87 21.52 -8.62
CA ALA A 19 12.58 20.25 -8.82
C ALA A 19 11.74 19.01 -8.50
N ARG A 20 10.42 19.05 -8.72
CA ARG A 20 9.52 17.91 -8.54
C ARG A 20 9.25 17.24 -9.89
N ILE A 21 9.20 15.92 -9.89
CA ILE A 21 8.87 15.11 -11.06
C ILE A 21 7.57 14.34 -10.78
N ALA A 22 6.61 14.42 -11.69
CA ALA A 22 5.32 13.76 -11.54
C ALA A 22 5.37 12.31 -12.04
N PHE A 23 5.17 11.35 -11.13
CA PHE A 23 5.18 9.91 -11.43
C PHE A 23 3.78 9.28 -11.52
N GLY A 24 2.73 10.08 -11.75
CA GLY A 24 1.34 9.57 -11.79
C GLY A 24 1.12 8.47 -12.85
N ARG A 25 1.75 8.60 -14.04
CA ARG A 25 1.68 7.56 -15.09
C ARG A 25 2.42 6.27 -14.73
N ALA A 26 3.38 6.33 -13.82
CA ALA A 26 4.07 5.15 -13.28
C ALA A 26 3.28 4.48 -12.14
N GLY A 27 2.06 4.94 -11.85
CA GLY A 27 1.18 4.34 -10.84
C GLY A 27 1.37 4.85 -9.41
N VAL A 28 2.19 5.88 -9.19
CA VAL A 28 2.41 6.47 -7.86
C VAL A 28 1.14 7.13 -7.34
N ARG A 29 0.73 6.78 -6.12
CA ARG A 29 -0.46 7.31 -5.43
C ARG A 29 -0.08 8.27 -4.30
N ARG A 30 -1.08 9.00 -3.82
CA ARG A 30 -0.93 9.90 -2.67
C ARG A 30 -0.47 9.12 -1.44
N ASN A 31 0.56 9.63 -0.77
CA ASN A 31 1.21 9.05 0.43
C ASN A 31 2.04 7.78 0.19
N ASP A 32 2.22 7.34 -1.07
CA ASP A 32 3.23 6.32 -1.35
C ASP A 32 4.61 6.86 -0.97
N ARG A 33 5.40 6.01 -0.31
CA ARG A 33 6.77 6.34 0.10
C ARG A 33 7.73 5.53 -0.74
N PHE A 34 8.85 6.15 -1.10
CA PHE A 34 9.90 5.50 -1.87
C PHE A 34 11.24 5.76 -1.21
N LEU A 35 12.09 4.74 -1.19
CA LEU A 35 13.52 4.92 -0.98
C LEU A 35 14.11 5.48 -2.27
N VAL A 36 14.84 6.58 -2.16
CA VAL A 36 15.54 7.21 -3.28
C VAL A 36 16.99 6.77 -3.24
N SER A 37 17.48 6.17 -4.33
CA SER A 37 18.88 5.80 -4.51
C SER A 37 19.39 6.40 -5.81
N THR A 38 20.64 6.86 -5.82
CA THR A 38 21.28 7.42 -7.02
C THR A 38 22.56 6.65 -7.36
N ARG A 39 22.93 6.64 -8.64
CA ARG A 39 24.24 6.17 -9.11
C ARG A 39 25.10 7.35 -9.59
N PRO A 40 26.44 7.22 -9.59
CA PRO A 40 27.33 8.24 -10.15
C PRO A 40 27.08 8.56 -11.64
N THR A 41 26.52 7.60 -12.38
CA THR A 41 26.10 7.72 -13.77
C THR A 41 24.82 8.52 -13.99
N GLY A 42 24.14 8.93 -12.90
CA GLY A 42 23.01 9.86 -12.93
C GLY A 42 21.63 9.21 -12.87
N GLU A 43 21.53 7.88 -12.86
CA GLU A 43 20.24 7.20 -12.71
C GLU A 43 19.69 7.33 -11.29
N ILE A 44 18.37 7.51 -11.21
CA ILE A 44 17.61 7.54 -9.96
C ILE A 44 16.77 6.25 -9.91
N LEU A 45 16.93 5.47 -8.85
CA LEU A 45 16.10 4.32 -8.54
C LEU A 45 15.14 4.66 -7.40
N LEU A 46 13.85 4.42 -7.63
CA LEU A 46 12.78 4.60 -6.65
C LEU A 46 12.27 3.22 -6.23
N THR A 47 12.51 2.83 -4.99
CA THR A 47 12.02 1.55 -4.44
C THR A 47 10.81 1.82 -3.55
N PRO A 48 9.62 1.26 -3.83
CA PRO A 48 8.46 1.43 -2.97
C PRO A 48 8.76 0.97 -1.54
N LEU A 49 8.42 1.81 -0.57
CA LEU A 49 8.41 1.49 0.84
C LEU A 49 6.97 1.26 1.26
N ALA A 50 6.60 -0.01 1.45
CA ALA A 50 5.35 -0.33 2.13
C ALA A 50 5.43 0.23 3.56
N SER A 51 4.72 1.33 3.82
CA SER A 51 4.52 1.78 5.19
C SER A 51 3.36 1.00 5.77
N ILE A 52 3.68 -0.02 6.55
CA ILE A 52 2.69 -0.68 7.41
C ILE A 52 2.22 0.38 8.42
N PRO A 53 0.94 0.78 8.41
CA PRO A 53 0.41 1.67 9.43
C PRO A 53 0.67 1.07 10.82
N LYS A 54 1.07 1.86 11.81
CA LYS A 54 1.39 1.34 13.16
C LYS A 54 0.29 0.44 13.75
N ARG A 55 -0.98 0.79 13.50
CA ARG A 55 -2.16 0.00 13.91
C ARG A 55 -2.22 -1.40 13.30
N GLU A 56 -1.60 -1.59 12.14
CA GLU A 56 -1.57 -2.85 11.41
C GLU A 56 -0.28 -3.65 11.69
N LEU A 57 0.72 -3.04 12.36
CA LEU A 57 1.98 -3.69 12.68
C LEU A 57 1.79 -4.99 13.48
N LEU A 58 0.84 -5.00 14.42
CA LEU A 58 0.48 -6.18 15.20
C LEU A 58 0.10 -7.38 14.33
N VAL A 59 -0.60 -7.14 13.20
CA VAL A 59 -0.97 -8.20 12.24
C VAL A 59 0.25 -8.79 11.55
N TRP A 60 1.31 -8.01 11.36
CA TRP A 60 2.53 -8.48 10.71
C TRP A 60 3.49 -9.17 11.67
N GLU A 61 3.49 -8.77 12.94
CA GLU A 61 4.29 -9.36 14.02
C GLU A 61 3.70 -10.67 14.56
N ASP A 62 2.36 -10.80 14.57
CA ASP A 62 1.66 -12.00 15.05
C ASP A 62 1.11 -12.83 13.87
N GLU A 63 1.74 -13.99 13.62
CA GLU A 63 1.33 -14.91 12.57
C GLU A 63 -0.07 -15.51 12.79
N GLN A 64 -0.47 -15.78 14.03
CA GLN A 64 -1.79 -16.34 14.33
C GLN A 64 -2.89 -15.32 14.05
N LEU A 65 -2.65 -14.06 14.43
CA LEU A 65 -3.55 -12.96 14.10
C LEU A 65 -3.69 -12.78 12.59
N ARG A 66 -2.58 -12.83 11.86
CA ARG A 66 -2.57 -12.74 10.39
C ARG A 66 -3.40 -13.85 9.75
N ILE A 67 -3.21 -15.09 10.17
CA ILE A 67 -3.96 -16.26 9.64
C ILE A 67 -5.46 -16.09 9.93
N SER A 68 -5.81 -15.71 11.16
CA SER A 68 -7.19 -15.48 11.57
C SER A 68 -7.86 -14.37 10.73
N LEU A 69 -7.17 -13.24 10.54
CA LEU A 69 -7.66 -12.13 9.72
C LEU A 69 -7.88 -12.53 8.27
N LEU A 70 -6.91 -13.20 7.64
CA LEU A 70 -7.00 -13.63 6.25
C LEU A 70 -8.14 -14.64 6.05
N ARG A 71 -8.34 -15.54 7.01
CA ARG A 71 -9.50 -16.45 7.01
C ARG A 71 -10.82 -15.67 7.08
N GLY A 72 -10.94 -14.71 7.99
CA GLY A 72 -12.15 -13.88 8.11
C GLY A 72 -12.47 -13.11 6.82
N LEU A 73 -11.44 -12.53 6.18
CA LEU A 73 -11.60 -11.86 4.89
C LEU A 73 -12.07 -12.84 3.80
N ALA A 74 -11.49 -14.04 3.74
CA ALA A 74 -11.93 -15.08 2.81
C ALA A 74 -13.38 -15.49 3.06
N ASP A 75 -13.77 -15.69 4.32
CA ASP A 75 -15.14 -16.04 4.72
C ASP A 75 -16.14 -14.95 4.27
N VAL A 76 -15.83 -13.67 4.45
CA VAL A 76 -16.67 -12.55 3.98
C VAL A 76 -16.84 -12.57 2.45
N THR A 77 -15.77 -12.78 1.68
CA THR A 77 -15.88 -12.82 0.20
C THR A 77 -16.74 -13.98 -0.30
N GLN A 78 -16.89 -15.03 0.51
CA GLN A 78 -17.70 -16.21 0.23
C GLN A 78 -19.10 -16.12 0.85
N GLY A 79 -19.47 -14.96 1.42
CA GLY A 79 -20.77 -14.77 2.07
C GLY A 79 -20.92 -15.51 3.42
N ARG A 80 -19.84 -16.06 3.98
CA ARG A 80 -19.83 -16.76 5.27
C ARG A 80 -19.62 -15.79 6.42
N PHE A 81 -20.59 -14.92 6.66
CA PHE A 81 -20.60 -14.01 7.81
C PHE A 81 -21.98 -14.00 8.47
N ALA A 82 -22.00 -13.74 9.77
CA ALA A 82 -23.23 -13.54 10.52
C ALA A 82 -23.31 -12.08 10.97
N ARG A 83 -24.47 -11.46 10.78
CA ARG A 83 -24.74 -10.13 11.31
C ARG A 83 -24.94 -10.26 12.82
N ARG A 84 -24.26 -9.41 13.59
CA ARG A 84 -24.31 -9.37 15.05
C ARG A 84 -24.84 -8.01 15.50
N ASP A 85 -26.09 -7.73 15.14
CA ASP A 85 -26.78 -6.50 15.56
C ASP A 85 -27.09 -6.51 17.07
N ASP A 86 -27.04 -7.69 17.69
CA ASP A 86 -27.22 -7.98 19.12
C ASP A 86 -26.06 -7.45 19.99
N LEU A 87 -24.90 -7.15 19.42
CA LEU A 87 -23.73 -6.67 20.16
C LEU A 87 -23.74 -5.16 20.43
N LEU A 88 -24.69 -4.42 19.88
CA LEU A 88 -24.81 -2.95 20.02
C LEU A 88 -26.12 -2.51 20.72
N GLY A 89 -26.93 -3.47 21.19
CA GLY A 89 -28.12 -3.17 21.99
C GLY A 89 -27.72 -2.77 23.40
N GLY A 90 -27.79 -1.47 23.71
CA GLY A 90 -27.78 -1.00 25.09
C GLY A 90 -29.02 -1.48 25.82
N ASP A 91 -28.83 -1.81 27.10
CA ASP A 91 -29.86 -2.19 28.06
C ASP A 91 -30.87 -1.04 28.24
N ASP A 92 -31.86 -0.94 27.37
CA ASP A 92 -33.07 -0.15 27.63
C ASP A 92 -34.16 -1.11 28.17
N GLU A 93 -34.03 -1.50 29.44
CA GLU A 93 -35.12 -2.10 30.21
C GLU A 93 -35.90 -0.98 30.92
N GLU A 94 -37.21 -0.93 30.62
CA GLU A 94 -38.25 0.01 31.11
C GLU A 94 -38.56 -0.13 32.62
#